data_AF-X1FQ50-F1
#
_entry.id   AF-X1FQ50-F1
#
_cell.length_a   1.000
_cell.length_b   1.000
_cell.length_c   1.000
_cell.angle_alpha   90.00
_cell.angle_beta   90.00
_cell.angle_gamma   90.00
#
_symmetry.space_group_name_H-M   'P 1'
#
loop_
_entity.id
_entity.type
_entity.pdbx_description
1 polymer ?
#
loop_
_entity_poly.entity_id
_entity_poly.type
_entity_poly.pdbx_seq_one_letter_code
_entity_poly.pdbx_strand_id
1 'polypeptide(L)'
;MYDRIEYANKSDADLLISVDLNYSADQNANGCSCFYFKGLKSYSVPGYKIANLIQDKITSKLKVLDCRVHGANYAILKATNMTSVLVEPAFISNYRERERLKKSSYQMKISESIVEAILEYLSE
;
A
#
# COMPACT_ATOMS: atom_id res chain seq x y z
N MET A 1 4.40 3.34 -16.09
CA MET A 1 3.07 3.20 -15.45
C MET A 1 2.14 2.35 -16.31
N TYR A 2 1.88 2.73 -17.56
CA TYR A 2 1.02 1.98 -18.48
C TYR A 2 1.46 0.52 -18.67
N ASP A 3 2.76 0.26 -18.84
CA ASP A 3 3.28 -1.10 -18.99
C ASP A 3 2.99 -1.99 -17.75
N ARG A 4 2.99 -1.42 -16.54
CA ARG A 4 2.66 -2.16 -15.31
C ARG A 4 1.19 -2.55 -15.27
N ILE A 5 0.31 -1.66 -15.73
CA ILE A 5 -1.13 -1.90 -15.81
C ILE A 5 -1.41 -2.98 -16.85
N GLU A 6 -0.81 -2.87 -18.04
CA GLU A 6 -0.99 -3.85 -19.11
C GLU A 6 -0.47 -5.22 -18.69
N TYR A 7 0.72 -5.28 -18.08
CA TYR A 7 1.28 -6.52 -17.57
C TYR A 7 0.37 -7.17 -16.52
N ALA A 8 -0.09 -6.40 -15.53
CA ALA A 8 -0.98 -6.90 -14.49
C ALA A 8 -2.29 -7.45 -15.07
N ASN A 9 -2.89 -6.74 -16.03
CA ASN A 9 -4.14 -7.18 -16.65
C ASN A 9 -4.00 -8.46 -17.50
N LYS A 10 -2.77 -8.81 -17.89
CA LYS A 10 -2.45 -10.05 -18.61
C LYS A 10 -1.99 -11.20 -17.71
N SER A 11 -1.80 -10.96 -16.41
CA SER A 11 -1.17 -11.93 -15.51
C SER A 11 -2.14 -12.85 -14.77
N ASP A 12 -3.45 -12.75 -15.04
CA ASP A 12 -4.52 -13.47 -14.32
C ASP A 12 -4.39 -13.39 -12.78
N ALA A 13 -3.83 -12.29 -12.25
CA ALA A 13 -3.59 -12.14 -10.83
C ALA A 13 -4.88 -11.80 -10.07
N ASP A 14 -5.09 -12.38 -8.88
CA ASP A 14 -6.21 -12.03 -8.00
C ASP A 14 -6.02 -10.69 -7.28
N LEU A 15 -4.75 -10.34 -7.01
CA LEU A 15 -4.35 -9.17 -6.25
C LEU A 15 -3.18 -8.44 -6.93
N LEU A 16 -3.23 -7.12 -6.92
CA LEU A 16 -2.10 -6.25 -7.23
C LEU A 16 -1.75 -5.39 -6.02
N ILE A 17 -0.51 -5.50 -5.54
CA ILE A 17 0.04 -4.63 -4.50
C ILE A 17 1.11 -3.74 -5.11
N SER A 18 0.82 -2.46 -5.25
CA SER A 18 1.82 -1.46 -5.65
C SER A 18 2.48 -0.90 -4.39
N VAL A 19 3.79 -1.00 -4.28
CA VAL A 19 4.55 -0.40 -3.17
C VAL A 19 5.24 0.86 -3.66
N ASP A 20 5.05 1.96 -2.94
CA ASP A 20 5.67 3.27 -3.18
C ASP A 20 6.15 3.87 -1.85
N LEU A 21 6.67 5.10 -1.86
CA LEU A 21 7.02 5.86 -0.68
C LEU A 21 6.35 7.22 -0.71
N ASN A 22 5.78 7.60 0.43
CA ASN A 22 5.13 8.88 0.60
C ASN A 22 6.14 10.03 0.44
N TYR A 23 5.64 11.22 0.07
CA TYR A 23 6.43 12.45 0.05
C TYR A 23 5.60 13.63 0.58
N SER A 24 6.25 14.50 1.35
CA SER A 24 5.68 15.77 1.79
C SER A 24 6.77 16.85 1.82
N ALA A 25 6.38 18.09 1.56
CA ALA A 25 7.24 19.25 1.78
C ALA A 25 7.56 19.46 3.27
N ASP A 26 6.67 19.02 4.18
CA ASP A 26 6.99 18.93 5.61
C ASP A 26 7.90 17.72 5.85
N GLN A 27 9.16 17.99 6.21
CA GLN A 27 10.16 16.96 6.49
C GLN A 27 9.87 16.16 7.77
N ASN A 28 8.92 16.60 8.59
CA ASN A 28 8.50 15.89 9.80
C ASN A 28 7.36 14.89 9.54
N ALA A 29 6.66 14.99 8.40
CA ALA A 29 5.65 14.02 8.01
C ALA A 29 6.25 12.60 8.04
N ASN A 30 5.53 11.65 8.64
CA ASN A 30 5.97 10.27 8.81
C ASN A 30 4.78 9.34 8.95
N GLY A 31 5.00 8.04 8.78
CA GLY A 31 3.97 7.02 8.95
C GLY A 31 3.64 6.25 7.68
N CYS A 32 2.63 5.39 7.80
CA CYS A 32 2.15 4.51 6.75
C CYS A 32 0.78 4.94 6.26
N SER A 33 0.57 4.94 4.95
CA SER A 33 -0.73 5.10 4.29
C SER A 33 -0.97 3.97 3.31
N CYS A 34 -2.21 3.49 3.21
CA CYS A 34 -2.63 2.58 2.15
C CYS A 34 -3.77 3.18 1.35
N PHE A 35 -3.87 2.81 0.07
CA PHE A 35 -4.83 3.38 -0.86
C PHE A 35 -5.56 2.29 -1.63
N TYR A 36 -6.86 2.49 -1.80
CA TYR A 36 -7.73 1.65 -2.63
C TYR A 36 -8.47 2.51 -3.65
N PHE A 37 -9.00 1.89 -4.70
CA PHE A 37 -9.76 2.63 -5.71
C PHE A 37 -11.03 3.25 -5.13
N LYS A 38 -11.16 4.57 -5.25
CA LYS A 38 -12.40 5.33 -5.01
C LYS A 38 -12.55 6.42 -6.07
N GLY A 39 -13.61 6.31 -6.86
CA GLY A 39 -14.07 7.34 -7.79
C GLY A 39 -15.23 8.16 -7.21
N LEU A 40 -15.85 9.00 -8.05
CA LEU A 40 -16.95 9.87 -7.63
C LEU A 40 -18.24 9.10 -7.25
N LYS A 41 -18.48 7.93 -7.88
CA LYS A 41 -19.74 7.17 -7.74
C LYS A 41 -19.56 5.77 -7.16
N SER A 42 -18.34 5.26 -7.11
CA SER A 42 -18.05 3.89 -6.70
C SER A 42 -16.66 3.79 -6.10
N TYR A 43 -16.44 2.71 -5.35
CA TYR A 43 -15.14 2.35 -4.81
C TYR A 43 -14.99 0.83 -4.77
N SER A 44 -13.75 0.36 -4.69
CA SER A 44 -13.45 -1.06 -4.57
C SER A 44 -13.64 -1.51 -3.12
N VAL A 45 -14.73 -2.23 -2.84
CA VAL A 45 -14.98 -2.90 -1.55
C VAL A 45 -13.87 -3.91 -1.20
N PRO A 46 -13.47 -4.84 -2.10
CA PRO A 46 -12.37 -5.75 -1.77
C PRO A 46 -11.05 -5.01 -1.54
N GLY A 47 -10.74 -3.98 -2.35
CA GLY A 47 -9.55 -3.15 -2.17
C GLY A 47 -9.56 -2.41 -0.82
N TYR A 48 -10.72 -1.90 -0.39
CA TYR A 48 -10.87 -1.28 0.93
C TYR A 48 -10.55 -2.26 2.06
N LYS A 49 -11.04 -3.50 1.99
CA LYS A 49 -10.79 -4.53 3.01
C LYS A 49 -9.30 -4.85 3.14
N ILE A 50 -8.65 -5.26 2.04
CA ILE A 50 -7.23 -5.65 2.09
C ILE A 50 -6.31 -4.46 2.41
N ALA A 51 -6.66 -3.23 1.99
CA ALA A 51 -5.88 -2.04 2.36
C ALA A 51 -5.90 -1.78 3.87
N ASN A 52 -7.03 -2.01 4.57
CA ASN A 52 -7.09 -1.90 6.03
C ASN A 52 -6.28 -3.01 6.70
N LEU A 53 -6.37 -4.25 6.23
CA LEU A 53 -5.55 -5.35 6.76
C LEU A 53 -4.05 -5.03 6.65
N ILE A 54 -3.58 -4.57 5.48
CA ILE A 54 -2.18 -4.19 5.28
C ILE A 54 -1.78 -3.04 6.21
N GLN A 55 -2.61 -1.99 6.30
CA GLN A 55 -2.38 -0.84 7.16
C GLN A 55 -2.21 -1.25 8.62
N ASP A 56 -3.09 -2.12 9.14
CA ASP A 56 -3.07 -2.59 10.52
C ASP A 56 -1.81 -3.45 10.80
N LYS A 57 -1.45 -4.35 9.89
CA LYS A 57 -0.24 -5.18 10.04
C LYS A 57 1.03 -4.33 10.04
N ILE A 58 1.15 -3.34 9.14
CA ILE A 58 2.32 -2.48 9.06
C ILE A 58 2.43 -1.60 10.31
N THR A 59 1.38 -0.88 10.67
CA THR A 59 1.41 0.06 11.80
C THR A 59 1.66 -0.67 13.12
N SER A 60 1.08 -1.86 13.32
CA SER A 60 1.31 -2.68 14.50
C SER A 60 2.72 -3.25 14.58
N LYS A 61 3.27 -3.78 13.47
CA LYS A 61 4.58 -4.44 13.44
C LYS A 61 5.75 -3.45 13.48
N LEU A 62 5.60 -2.30 12.83
CA LEU A 62 6.64 -1.28 12.71
C LEU A 62 6.54 -0.19 13.77
N LYS A 63 5.39 -0.07 14.48
CA LYS A 63 5.11 0.99 15.46
C LYS A 63 5.30 2.39 14.87
N VAL A 64 4.80 2.58 13.65
CA VAL A 64 4.78 3.86 12.93
C VAL A 64 3.41 4.54 13.06
N LEU A 65 3.35 5.83 12.73
CA LEU A 65 2.08 6.55 12.72
C LEU A 65 1.12 5.93 11.71
N ASP A 66 -0.13 5.74 12.14
CA ASP A 66 -1.23 5.32 11.27
C ASP A 66 -1.80 6.55 10.54
N CYS A 67 -1.35 6.76 9.30
CA CYS A 67 -1.88 7.81 8.44
C CYS A 67 -3.19 7.40 7.73
N ARG A 68 -3.77 6.25 8.11
CA ARG A 68 -5.06 5.71 7.65
C ARG A 68 -5.07 5.23 6.21
N VAL A 69 -6.16 4.56 5.89
CA VAL A 69 -6.49 4.10 4.53
C VAL A 69 -7.28 5.17 3.79
N HIS A 70 -6.90 5.47 2.56
CA HIS A 70 -7.50 6.51 1.73
C HIS A 70 -8.10 5.94 0.44
N GLY A 71 -9.25 6.46 0.05
CA GLY A 71 -9.79 6.21 -1.27
C GLY A 71 -9.15 7.15 -2.28
N ALA A 72 -8.57 6.61 -3.35
CA ALA A 72 -7.89 7.39 -4.38
C ALA A 72 -8.26 6.95 -5.80
N ASN A 73 -8.12 7.87 -6.75
CA ASN A 73 -8.40 7.64 -8.16
C ASN A 73 -7.11 7.55 -8.99
N TYR A 74 -6.11 6.83 -8.48
CA TYR A 74 -4.83 6.62 -9.15
C TYR A 74 -4.98 5.65 -10.32
N ALA A 75 -4.21 5.89 -11.41
CA ALA A 75 -4.30 5.08 -12.63
C ALA A 75 -4.07 3.59 -12.36
N ILE A 76 -3.09 3.23 -11.53
CA ILE A 76 -2.80 1.83 -11.17
C ILE A 76 -3.91 1.16 -10.37
N LEU A 77 -4.71 1.93 -9.62
CA LEU A 77 -5.85 1.40 -8.86
C LEU A 77 -7.12 1.30 -9.71
N LYS A 78 -7.28 2.24 -10.66
CA LYS A 78 -8.45 2.37 -11.51
C LYS A 78 -8.43 1.44 -12.72
N ALA A 79 -7.27 1.30 -13.37
CA ALA A 79 -7.16 0.71 -14.70
C ALA A 79 -6.73 -0.77 -14.68
N THR A 80 -6.66 -1.37 -13.50
CA THR A 80 -6.34 -2.79 -13.32
C THR A 80 -7.61 -3.59 -13.06
N ASN A 81 -7.68 -4.81 -13.59
CA ASN A 81 -8.89 -5.65 -13.55
C ASN A 81 -9.06 -6.41 -12.23
N MET A 82 -7.97 -6.64 -11.52
CA MET A 82 -7.96 -7.33 -10.22
C MET A 82 -8.08 -6.37 -9.04
N THR A 83 -8.27 -6.91 -7.84
CA THR A 83 -8.26 -6.10 -6.62
C THR A 83 -6.88 -5.48 -6.42
N SER A 84 -6.82 -4.16 -6.31
CA SER A 84 -5.56 -3.42 -6.23
C SER A 84 -5.46 -2.53 -5.00
N VAL A 85 -4.27 -2.49 -4.42
CA VAL A 85 -3.89 -1.64 -3.28
C VAL A 85 -2.56 -0.97 -3.58
N LEU A 86 -2.44 0.30 -3.18
CA LEU A 86 -1.16 1.02 -3.16
C LEU A 86 -0.74 1.22 -1.71
N VAL A 87 0.49 0.85 -1.37
CA VAL A 87 1.04 0.87 -0.01
C VAL A 87 2.20 1.84 0.02
N GLU A 88 2.13 2.83 0.89
CA GLU A 88 3.21 3.79 1.16
C GLU A 88 3.59 3.71 2.64
N PRO A 89 4.52 2.81 3.00
CA PRO A 89 4.81 2.45 4.38
C PRO A 89 5.63 3.49 5.15
N ALA A 90 6.15 4.52 4.47
CA ALA A 90 7.03 5.55 5.02
C ALA A 90 7.14 6.75 4.07
N PHE A 91 7.54 7.91 4.60
CA PHE A 91 7.86 9.12 3.85
C PHE A 91 9.34 9.15 3.45
N ILE A 92 9.64 9.14 2.15
CA ILE A 92 11.02 9.33 1.66
C ILE A 92 11.54 10.73 1.96
N SER A 93 10.68 11.73 2.18
CA SER A 93 11.11 13.08 2.56
C SER A 93 11.66 13.13 4.00
N ASN A 94 11.22 12.23 4.88
CA ASN A 94 11.61 12.18 6.29
C ASN A 94 12.98 11.50 6.47
N TYR A 95 13.95 12.23 7.01
CA TYR A 95 15.31 11.71 7.21
C TYR A 95 15.35 10.43 8.04
N ARG A 96 14.59 10.36 9.14
CA ARG A 96 14.60 9.19 10.04
C ARG A 96 14.00 7.97 9.37
N GLU A 97 12.94 8.14 8.58
CA GLU A 97 12.33 7.04 7.84
C GLU A 97 13.22 6.57 6.70
N ARG A 98 13.90 7.48 5.98
CA ARG A 98 14.92 7.11 4.99
C ARG A 98 16.02 6.23 5.58
N GLU A 99 16.55 6.60 6.75
CA GLU A 99 17.59 5.80 7.41
C GLU A 99 17.07 4.42 7.87
N ARG A 100 15.79 4.30 8.20
CA ARG A 100 15.16 3.00 8.47
C ARG A 100 14.99 2.18 7.19
N LEU A 101 14.51 2.79 6.11
CA LEU A 101 14.28 2.14 4.82
C LEU A 101 15.55 1.55 4.19
N LYS A 102 16.73 2.06 4.53
CA LYS A 102 18.02 1.46 4.11
C LYS A 102 18.33 0.12 4.78
N LYS A 103 17.65 -0.21 5.88
CA LYS A 103 17.90 -1.44 6.65
C LYS A 103 17.07 -2.59 6.08
N SER A 104 17.73 -3.66 5.66
CA SER A 104 17.08 -4.89 5.18
C SER A 104 16.07 -5.44 6.19
N SER A 105 16.36 -5.37 7.49
CA SER A 105 15.45 -5.80 8.54
C SER A 105 14.17 -4.96 8.64
N TYR A 106 14.22 -3.69 8.27
CA TYR A 106 13.03 -2.83 8.23
C TYR A 106 12.19 -3.14 6.98
N GLN A 107 12.83 -3.28 5.83
CA GLN A 107 12.18 -3.70 4.58
C GLN A 107 11.49 -5.06 4.76
N MET A 108 12.17 -6.02 5.40
CA MET A 108 11.59 -7.35 5.66
C MET A 108 10.32 -7.26 6.51
N LYS A 109 10.30 -6.42 7.55
CA LYS A 109 9.09 -6.23 8.35
C LYS A 109 7.93 -5.66 7.55
N ILE A 110 8.18 -4.75 6.60
CA ILE A 110 7.14 -4.24 5.68
C ILE A 110 6.61 -5.40 4.82
N SER A 111 7.51 -6.16 4.19
CA SER A 111 7.15 -7.29 3.34
C SER A 111 6.36 -8.35 4.09
N GLU A 112 6.79 -8.75 5.28
CA GLU A 112 6.08 -9.70 6.13
C GLU A 112 4.68 -9.20 6.51
N SER A 113 4.53 -7.92 6.88
CA SER A 113 3.21 -7.34 7.18
C SER A 113 2.26 -7.40 5.98
N ILE A 114 2.76 -7.14 4.76
CA ILE A 114 1.97 -7.24 3.53
C ILE A 114 1.58 -8.70 3.26
N VAL A 115 2.52 -9.64 3.39
CA VAL A 115 2.27 -11.07 3.17
C VAL A 115 1.27 -11.62 4.18
N GLU A 116 1.41 -11.29 5.47
CA GLU A 116 0.48 -11.69 6.52
C GLU A 116 -0.95 -11.20 6.20
N ALA A 117 -1.10 -9.95 5.75
CA ALA A 117 -2.41 -9.40 5.37
C ALA A 117 -3.00 -10.08 4.13
N ILE A 118 -2.17 -10.41 3.12
CA ILE A 118 -2.61 -11.15 1.93
C ILE A 118 -3.11 -12.54 2.31
N LEU A 119 -2.34 -13.27 3.13
CA LEU A 119 -2.72 -14.62 3.57
C LEU A 119 -4.02 -14.61 4.38
N GLU A 120 -4.18 -13.63 5.27
CA GLU A 120 -5.43 -13.44 6.02
C GLU A 120 -6.61 -13.15 5.09
N TYR A 121 -6.43 -12.22 4.14
CA TYR A 121 -7.48 -11.85 3.17
C TYR A 121 -7.91 -13.01 2.26
N LEU A 122 -6.97 -13.86 1.83
CA LEU A 122 -7.26 -15.00 0.95
C LEU A 122 -7.81 -16.23 1.70
N SER A 123 -7.79 -16.21 3.04
CA SER A 123 -8.33 -17.28 3.87
C SER A 123 -9.79 -17.05 4.28
N GLU A 124 -10.36 -15.90 3.94
CA GLU A 124 -11.80 -15.59 4.03
C GLU A 124 -12.58 -16.07 2.80
#